data_AF-A0A2S8GTX7-F1
#
_entry.id   AF-A0A2S8GTX7-F1
#
_cell.length_a   1.000
_cell.length_b   1.000
_cell.length_c   1.000
_cell.angle_alpha   90.00
_cell.angle_beta   90.00
_cell.angle_gamma   90.00
#
_symmetry.space_group_name_H-M   'P 1'
#
loop_
_entity.id
_entity.type
_entity.pdbx_description
1 polymer ?
#
loop_
_entity_poly.entity_id
_entity_poly.type
_entity_poly.pdbx_seq_one_letter_code
_entity_poly.pdbx_strand_id
1 'polypeptide(L)'
;MRPEEYFFIPLALLTPVLLIGIPIWILVVGIDNIGLGTLKKCFRGIDVHETPQAGDVTFTYHTYRGVIVWFIQEEHVIIAPPDDALTLLNRLLRYNLTMGMLTYGLAFIPFLAIGNYLVQRRSIFRQKAANASPPS
;
A
#
# COMPACT_ATOMS: atom_id res chain seq x y z
N MET A 1 38.87 35.08 5.11
CA MET A 1 37.96 33.94 5.41
C MET A 1 38.79 32.72 5.67
N ARG A 2 38.57 32.08 6.81
CA ARG A 2 39.32 30.90 7.22
C ARG A 2 38.68 29.62 6.66
N PRO A 3 39.44 28.56 6.36
CA PRO A 3 38.94 27.33 5.73
C PRO A 3 37.71 26.72 6.43
N GLU A 4 37.65 26.82 7.75
CA GLU A 4 36.55 26.36 8.59
C GLU A 4 35.23 27.11 8.33
N GLU A 5 35.29 28.39 7.97
CA GLU A 5 34.11 29.22 7.71
C GLU A 5 33.35 28.74 6.45
N TYR A 6 34.07 28.18 5.47
CA TYR A 6 33.47 27.58 4.27
C TYR A 6 32.69 26.29 4.54
N PHE A 7 32.98 25.60 5.64
CA PHE A 7 32.25 24.39 6.04
C PHE A 7 30.99 24.71 6.86
N PHE A 8 31.06 25.72 7.74
CA PHE A 8 29.94 26.10 8.61
C PHE A 8 28.81 26.82 7.89
N ILE A 9 29.11 27.61 6.86
CA ILE A 9 28.09 28.34 6.08
C ILE A 9 27.07 27.40 5.39
N PRO A 10 27.48 26.38 4.61
CA PRO A 10 26.52 25.46 3.98
C PRO A 10 25.76 24.63 5.02
N LEU A 11 26.42 24.21 6.12
CA LEU A 11 25.75 23.49 7.21
C LEU A 11 24.65 24.34 7.85
N ALA A 12 24.95 25.60 8.19
CA ALA A 12 23.99 26.53 8.78
C ALA A 12 22.80 26.86 7.85
N LEU A 13 22.99 26.81 6.52
CA LEU A 13 21.92 26.99 5.54
C LEU A 13 21.09 25.71 5.34
N LEU A 14 21.71 24.52 5.40
CA LEU A 14 21.04 23.23 5.27
C LEU A 14 20.19 22.88 6.48
N THR A 15 20.64 23.23 7.69
CA THR A 15 19.94 22.92 8.94
C THR A 15 18.47 23.40 8.97
N PRO A 16 18.13 24.67 8.67
CA PRO A 16 16.74 25.12 8.66
C PRO A 16 15.92 24.49 7.52
N VAL A 17 16.52 24.20 6.37
CA VAL A 17 15.84 23.48 5.27
C VAL A 17 15.45 22.07 5.72
N LEU A 18 16.35 21.37 6.41
CA LEU A 18 16.10 20.02 6.91
C LEU A 18 15.13 20.00 8.11
N LEU A 19 15.26 20.95 9.05
CA LEU A 19 14.47 20.96 10.28
C LEU A 19 13.10 21.64 10.13
N ILE A 20 12.93 22.52 9.15
CA ILE A 20 11.71 23.31 8.97
C ILE A 20 11.13 23.09 7.58
N GLY A 21 11.96 23.17 6.54
CA GLY A 21 11.53 22.97 5.15
C GLY A 21 10.94 21.58 4.90
N ILE A 22 11.60 20.52 5.38
CA ILE A 22 11.10 19.14 5.24
C ILE A 22 9.78 18.95 6.02
N PRO A 23 9.65 19.29 7.31
CA PRO A 23 8.37 19.19 8.02
C PRO A 23 7.24 20.01 7.40
N ILE A 24 7.51 21.24 6.94
CA ILE A 24 6.51 22.05 6.25
C ILE A 24 6.11 21.40 4.92
N TRP A 25 7.06 20.95 4.11
CA TRP A 25 6.76 20.25 2.86
C TRP A 25 5.93 18.98 3.09
N ILE A 26 6.28 18.22 4.12
CA ILE A 26 5.54 17.04 4.59
C ILE A 26 4.09 17.40 4.99
N LEU A 27 3.89 18.51 5.71
CA LEU A 27 2.58 19.02 6.08
C LEU A 27 1.78 19.55 4.88
N VAL A 28 2.44 20.19 3.91
CA VAL A 28 1.80 20.82 2.73
C VAL A 28 1.44 19.79 1.65
N VAL A 29 2.32 18.83 1.36
CA VAL A 29 2.05 17.76 0.37
C VAL A 29 1.15 16.66 0.95
N GLY A 30 1.15 16.53 2.28
CA GLY A 30 0.43 15.50 3.02
C GLY A 30 1.12 14.15 2.85
N ILE A 31 1.69 13.62 3.95
CA ILE A 31 2.25 12.26 3.99
C ILE A 31 1.21 11.24 3.49
N ASP A 32 -0.06 11.52 3.71
CA ASP A 32 -1.19 10.66 3.38
C ASP A 32 -1.34 10.41 1.86
N ASN A 33 -0.77 11.28 1.02
CA ASN A 33 -0.78 11.14 -0.44
C ASN A 33 0.34 10.23 -0.98
N ILE A 34 1.37 9.95 -0.16
CA ILE A 34 2.52 9.15 -0.58
C ILE A 34 2.06 7.70 -0.81
N GLY A 35 2.19 7.22 -2.04
CA GLY A 35 1.75 5.89 -2.46
C GLY A 35 0.30 5.81 -2.91
N LEU A 36 -0.55 6.82 -2.65
CA LEU A 36 -1.94 6.80 -3.09
C LEU A 36 -2.09 6.64 -4.61
N GLY A 37 -1.24 7.33 -5.39
CA GLY A 37 -1.22 7.18 -6.85
C GLY A 37 -0.85 5.77 -7.31
N THR A 38 0.07 5.10 -6.62
CA THR A 38 0.46 3.71 -6.89
C THR A 38 -0.64 2.75 -6.48
N LEU A 39 -1.31 3.00 -5.35
CA LEU A 39 -2.45 2.21 -4.90
C LEU A 39 -3.60 2.28 -5.92
N LYS A 40 -3.95 3.47 -6.40
CA LYS A 40 -4.97 3.65 -7.46
C LYS A 40 -4.62 2.88 -8.75
N LYS A 41 -3.32 2.74 -9.07
CA LYS A 41 -2.89 1.93 -10.24
C LYS A 41 -3.14 0.43 -10.03
N CYS A 42 -3.16 -0.08 -8.81
CA CYS A 42 -3.48 -1.50 -8.55
C CYS A 42 -4.88 -1.87 -9.03
N PHE A 43 -5.84 -0.96 -8.85
CA PHE A 43 -7.26 -1.13 -9.22
C PHE A 43 -7.54 -0.88 -10.70
N ARG A 44 -6.58 -0.36 -11.46
CA ARG A 44 -6.82 0.00 -12.86
C ARG A 44 -7.14 -1.24 -13.70
N GLY A 45 -8.29 -1.21 -14.36
CA GLY A 45 -8.76 -2.30 -15.22
C GLY A 45 -9.12 -3.57 -14.44
N ILE A 46 -9.48 -3.44 -13.16
CA ILE A 46 -10.08 -4.50 -12.35
C ILE A 46 -11.57 -4.21 -12.25
N ASP A 47 -12.40 -5.20 -12.53
CA ASP A 47 -13.84 -5.10 -12.36
C ASP A 47 -14.20 -5.36 -10.90
N VAL A 48 -14.34 -4.27 -10.13
CA VAL A 48 -14.72 -4.32 -8.72
C VAL A 48 -16.20 -3.99 -8.62
N HIS A 49 -16.96 -4.86 -7.98
CA HIS A 49 -18.39 -4.70 -7.78
C HIS A 49 -18.70 -4.11 -6.39
N GLU A 50 -19.73 -3.27 -6.31
CA GLU A 50 -20.23 -2.75 -5.04
C GLU A 50 -21.09 -3.78 -4.30
N THR A 51 -21.73 -4.70 -5.04
CA THR A 51 -22.60 -5.75 -4.52
C THR A 51 -22.20 -7.11 -5.10
N PRO A 52 -22.29 -8.22 -4.34
CA PRO A 52 -21.98 -9.55 -4.83
C PRO A 52 -22.83 -9.95 -6.04
N GLN A 53 -22.17 -10.38 -7.12
CA GLN A 53 -22.80 -10.99 -8.30
C GLN A 53 -22.54 -12.50 -8.36
N ALA A 54 -23.29 -13.20 -9.21
CA ALA A 54 -23.12 -14.64 -9.38
C ALA A 54 -21.72 -14.98 -9.90
N GLY A 55 -20.99 -15.83 -9.18
CA GLY A 55 -19.64 -16.24 -9.54
C GLY A 55 -18.52 -15.36 -8.95
N ASP A 56 -18.85 -14.22 -8.34
CA ASP A 56 -17.87 -13.36 -7.67
C ASP A 56 -17.24 -14.02 -6.46
N VAL A 57 -16.04 -13.54 -6.13
CA VAL A 57 -15.35 -13.84 -4.89
C VAL A 57 -15.17 -12.56 -4.08
N THR A 58 -15.14 -12.71 -2.76
CA THR A 58 -14.88 -11.62 -1.82
C THR A 58 -13.58 -11.88 -1.07
N PHE A 59 -12.75 -10.84 -0.92
CA PHE A 59 -11.60 -10.89 -0.02
C PHE A 59 -11.35 -9.53 0.64
N THR A 60 -10.76 -9.57 1.82
CA THR A 60 -10.35 -8.37 2.56
C THR A 60 -8.83 -8.29 2.59
N TYR A 61 -8.27 -7.14 2.23
CA TYR A 61 -6.82 -6.94 2.23
C TYR A 61 -6.42 -5.60 2.84
N HIS A 62 -5.36 -5.59 3.63
CA HIS A 62 -4.84 -4.36 4.22
C HIS A 62 -3.66 -3.83 3.40
N THR A 63 -3.70 -2.54 3.08
CA THR A 63 -2.57 -1.83 2.47
C THR A 63 -1.93 -0.87 3.44
N TYR A 64 -0.62 -0.72 3.33
CA TYR A 64 0.18 0.16 4.19
C TYR A 64 0.85 1.22 3.33
N ARG A 65 0.72 2.49 3.71
CA ARG A 65 1.38 3.61 3.03
C ARG A 65 1.86 4.67 4.02
N GLY A 66 2.85 5.46 3.62
CA GLY A 66 3.42 6.53 4.44
C GLY A 66 4.94 6.52 4.42
N VAL A 67 5.56 7.25 5.34
CA VAL A 67 7.02 7.45 5.39
C VAL A 67 7.50 7.48 6.84
N ILE A 68 8.57 6.72 7.12
CA ILE A 68 9.22 6.66 8.44
C ILE A 68 8.14 6.38 9.51
N VAL A 69 7.95 7.22 10.52
CA VAL A 69 7.02 6.96 11.62
C VAL A 69 5.55 7.13 11.26
N TRP A 70 5.25 7.79 10.14
CA TRP A 70 3.87 8.10 9.76
C TRP A 70 3.40 7.08 8.74
N PHE A 71 2.44 6.25 9.12
CA PHE A 71 1.83 5.27 8.23
C PHE A 71 0.31 5.22 8.40
N ILE A 72 -0.36 4.93 7.30
CA ILE A 72 -1.78 4.64 7.23
C ILE A 72 -1.93 3.17 6.87
N GLN A 73 -2.73 2.48 7.67
CA GLN A 73 -3.30 1.18 7.31
C GLN A 73 -4.70 1.42 6.76
N GLU A 74 -4.96 0.90 5.56
CA GLU A 74 -6.26 0.98 4.89
C GLU A 74 -6.76 -0.43 4.60
N GLU A 75 -8.01 -0.71 4.99
CA GLU A 75 -8.69 -1.98 4.70
C GLU A 75 -9.48 -1.87 3.40
N HIS A 76 -9.33 -2.88 2.53
CA HIS A 76 -10.05 -2.99 1.28
C HIS A 76 -10.91 -4.24 1.30
N VAL A 77 -12.23 -4.07 1.27
CA VAL A 77 -13.19 -5.16 1.03
C VAL A 77 -13.47 -5.19 -0.47
N ILE A 78 -13.03 -6.26 -1.13
CA ILE A 78 -13.09 -6.38 -2.58
C ILE A 78 -14.06 -7.49 -2.96
N ILE A 79 -14.97 -7.17 -3.87
CA ILE A 79 -15.85 -8.11 -4.56
C ILE A 79 -15.52 -8.02 -6.04
N ALA A 80 -15.12 -9.12 -6.66
CA ALA A 80 -14.70 -9.13 -8.06
C ALA A 80 -14.79 -10.53 -8.66
N PRO A 81 -14.75 -10.66 -10.00
CA PRO A 81 -14.53 -11.94 -10.66
C PRO A 81 -13.23 -12.62 -10.17
N PRO A 82 -13.16 -13.96 -10.10
CA PRO A 82 -12.02 -14.65 -9.49
C PRO A 82 -10.65 -14.29 -10.05
N ASP A 83 -10.54 -14.11 -11.37
CA ASP A 83 -9.27 -13.83 -12.04
C ASP A 83 -8.80 -12.38 -11.79
N ASP A 84 -9.76 -11.46 -11.72
CA ASP A 84 -9.55 -10.06 -11.36
C ASP A 84 -9.19 -9.91 -9.88
N ALA A 85 -9.85 -10.66 -8.99
CA ALA A 85 -9.54 -10.71 -7.57
C ALA A 85 -8.11 -11.20 -7.32
N LEU A 86 -7.67 -12.28 -7.99
CA LEU A 86 -6.30 -12.78 -7.89
C LEU A 86 -5.28 -11.78 -8.43
N THR A 87 -5.61 -11.13 -9.55
CA THR A 87 -4.77 -10.09 -10.15
C THR A 87 -4.59 -8.91 -9.20
N LEU A 88 -5.69 -8.40 -8.63
CA LEU A 88 -5.66 -7.30 -7.68
C LEU A 88 -4.91 -7.70 -6.41
N LEU A 89 -5.16 -8.88 -5.85
CA LEU A 89 -4.47 -9.37 -4.66
C LEU A 89 -2.93 -9.39 -4.83
N ASN A 90 -2.44 -9.84 -6.00
CA ASN A 90 -1.00 -9.80 -6.30
C ASN A 90 -0.47 -8.37 -6.46
N ARG A 91 -1.25 -7.47 -7.08
CA ARG A 91 -0.89 -6.05 -7.20
C ARG A 91 -0.83 -5.37 -5.83
N LEU A 92 -1.75 -5.67 -4.91
CA LEU A 92 -1.77 -5.13 -3.55
C LEU A 92 -0.62 -5.69 -2.69
N LEU A 93 -0.24 -6.95 -2.87
CA LEU A 93 0.97 -7.49 -2.25
C LEU A 93 2.21 -6.73 -2.71
N ARG A 94 2.40 -6.57 -4.03
CA ARG A 94 3.53 -5.81 -4.58
C ARG A 94 3.53 -4.37 -4.10
N TYR A 95 2.36 -3.76 -3.98
CA TYR A 95 2.21 -2.44 -3.40
C TYR A 95 2.75 -2.39 -1.97
N ASN A 96 2.34 -3.31 -1.09
CA ASN A 96 2.83 -3.35 0.29
C ASN A 96 4.34 -3.62 0.37
N LEU A 97 4.88 -4.47 -0.50
CA LEU A 97 6.31 -4.77 -0.56
C LEU A 97 7.16 -3.64 -1.16
N THR A 98 6.54 -2.63 -1.77
CA THR A 98 7.26 -1.48 -2.35
C THR A 98 6.99 -0.20 -1.57
N MET A 99 5.73 0.18 -1.40
CA MET A 99 5.32 1.40 -0.68
C MET A 99 5.25 1.18 0.83
N GLY A 100 4.82 0.01 1.30
CA GLY A 100 4.77 -0.29 2.74
C GLY A 100 6.17 -0.33 3.38
N MET A 101 7.20 -0.64 2.58
CA MET A 101 8.61 -0.63 3.00
C MET A 101 9.16 0.78 3.27
N LEU A 102 8.48 1.84 2.84
CA LEU A 102 8.91 3.22 3.13
C LEU A 102 8.54 3.67 4.56
N THR A 103 7.76 2.86 5.27
CA THR A 103 7.30 3.13 6.63
C THR A 103 8.19 2.44 7.69
N TYR A 104 8.06 2.83 8.95
CA TYR A 104 8.75 2.23 10.11
C TYR A 104 8.39 0.75 10.30
N GLY A 105 7.27 0.31 9.70
CA GLY A 105 6.86 -1.08 9.63
C GLY A 105 7.70 -1.94 8.67
N LEU A 106 8.80 -1.44 8.10
CA LEU A 106 9.70 -2.14 7.17
C LEU A 106 10.03 -3.58 7.60
N ALA A 107 10.22 -3.81 8.91
CA ALA A 107 10.52 -5.14 9.44
C ALA A 107 9.31 -6.08 9.52
N PHE A 108 8.09 -5.59 9.70
CA PHE A 108 6.91 -6.41 9.96
C PHE A 108 5.91 -6.48 8.80
N ILE A 109 5.77 -5.39 8.05
CA ILE A 109 4.82 -5.25 6.94
C ILE A 109 5.02 -6.33 5.87
N PRO A 110 6.24 -6.71 5.45
CA PRO A 110 6.41 -7.79 4.48
C PRO A 110 5.81 -9.10 4.94
N PHE A 111 6.06 -9.48 6.20
CA PHE A 111 5.55 -10.73 6.76
C PHE A 111 4.03 -10.71 6.87
N LEU A 112 3.46 -9.60 7.35
CA LEU A 112 2.00 -9.43 7.42
C LEU A 112 1.35 -9.44 6.03
N ALA A 113 1.93 -8.73 5.06
CA ALA A 113 1.42 -8.65 3.70
C ALA A 113 1.47 -10.01 2.98
N ILE A 114 2.57 -10.75 3.12
CA ILE A 114 2.73 -12.10 2.57
C ILE A 114 1.76 -13.08 3.25
N GLY A 115 1.67 -13.04 4.57
CA GLY A 115 0.74 -13.89 5.33
C GLY A 115 -0.71 -13.67 4.89
N ASN A 116 -1.15 -12.41 4.84
CA ASN A 116 -2.48 -12.05 4.37
C ASN A 116 -2.69 -12.48 2.91
N TYR A 117 -1.68 -12.30 2.04
CA TYR A 117 -1.76 -12.73 0.65
C TYR A 117 -2.00 -14.24 0.52
N LEU A 118 -1.26 -15.06 1.27
CA LEU A 118 -1.41 -16.51 1.22
C LEU A 118 -2.79 -16.97 1.71
N VAL A 119 -3.29 -16.34 2.78
CA VAL A 119 -4.63 -16.64 3.33
C VAL A 119 -5.72 -16.26 2.33
N GLN A 120 -5.69 -15.03 1.80
CA GLN A 120 -6.73 -14.56 0.87
C GLN A 120 -6.67 -15.30 -0.47
N ARG A 121 -5.47 -15.61 -0.98
CA ARG A 121 -5.32 -16.41 -2.20
C ARG A 121 -5.96 -17.78 -2.04
N ARG A 122 -5.75 -18.45 -0.91
CA ARG A 122 -6.42 -19.73 -0.60
C ARG A 122 -7.93 -19.57 -0.49
N SER A 123 -8.40 -18.49 0.13
CA SER A 123 -9.83 -18.18 0.23
C SER A 123 -10.48 -18.02 -1.16
N ILE A 124 -9.87 -17.20 -2.04
CA ILE A 124 -10.35 -16.98 -3.40
C ILE A 124 -10.46 -18.29 -4.18
N PHE A 125 -9.45 -19.17 -4.10
CA PHE A 125 -9.51 -20.47 -4.78
C PHE A 125 -10.65 -21.35 -4.25
N ARG A 126 -10.91 -21.34 -2.93
CA ARG A 126 -12.02 -22.10 -2.35
C ARG A 126 -13.37 -21.54 -2.79
N GLN A 127 -13.54 -20.21 -2.84
CA GLN A 127 -14.75 -19.58 -3.34
C GLN A 127 -14.96 -19.84 -4.83
N LYS A 128 -13.91 -19.71 -5.66
CA LYS A 128 -13.95 -20.06 -7.09
C LYS A 128 -14.42 -21.50 -7.31
N ALA A 129 -13.91 -22.45 -6.51
CA ALA A 129 -14.33 -23.86 -6.60
C ALA A 129 -15.77 -24.09 -6.12
N ALA A 130 -16.21 -23.40 -5.07
CA ALA A 130 -17.58 -23.48 -4.58
C ALA A 130 -18.58 -22.92 -5.62
N ASN A 131 -18.25 -21.79 -6.25
CA ASN A 131 -19.08 -21.16 -7.28
C ASN A 131 -19.17 -21.98 -8.57
N ALA A 132 -18.19 -22.86 -8.84
CA ALA A 132 -18.20 -23.76 -9.99
C ALA A 132 -19.06 -25.02 -9.79
N SER A 133 -19.44 -25.33 -8.54
CA SER A 133 -20.33 -26.46 -8.23
C SER A 133 -21.79 -25.99 -8.31
N PRO A 134 -22.67 -26.63 -9.10
CA PRO A 134 -24.09 -26.28 -9.10
C PRO A 134 -24.70 -26.51 -7.71
N PRO A 135 -25.70 -25.71 -7.29
CA PRO A 135 -26.42 -25.97 -6.05
C PRO A 135 -27.07 -27.36 -6.14
N SER A 136 -26.72 -28.22 -5.19
CA SER A 136 -27.30 -29.56 -5.00
C SER A 136 -28.78 -29.50 -4.63
#